data_AF-A0A4R7VVE0-F1
#
_entry.id   AF-A0A4R7VVE0-F1
#
_cell.length_a   1.000
_cell.length_b   1.000
_cell.length_c   1.000
_cell.angle_alpha   90.00
_cell.angle_beta   90.00
_cell.angle_gamma   90.00
#
_symmetry.space_group_name_H-M   'P 1'
#
loop_
_entity.id
_entity.type
_entity.pdbx_description
1 polymer ?
#
loop_
_entity_poly.entity_id
_entity_poly.type
_entity_poly.pdbx_seq_one_letter_code
_entity_poly.pdbx_strand_id
1 'polypeptide(L)' 'MKTGIHPEYVVTEVSCGCGNTFTTHSTKKSGSIHVEVCSNCHPFYTGKQKILDTGGRVARFEARYGKREKKTK' A
#
# COMPACT_ATOMS: atom_id res chain seq x y z
N MET A 1 14.02 25.35 -17.99
CA MET A 1 13.66 24.85 -19.34
C MET A 1 14.51 25.55 -20.38
N LYS A 2 15.25 24.81 -21.22
CA LYS A 2 15.77 25.32 -22.50
C LYS A 2 14.75 25.02 -23.60
N THR A 3 14.48 26.00 -24.44
CA THR A 3 13.49 25.90 -25.53
C THR A 3 13.94 24.80 -26.51
N GLY A 4 13.08 23.82 -26.80
CA GLY A 4 13.28 22.84 -27.87
C GLY A 4 13.92 21.49 -27.50
N ILE A 5 14.41 21.27 -26.28
CA ILE A 5 15.00 19.97 -25.86
C ILE A 5 14.20 19.23 -24.78
N HIS A 6 13.11 19.82 -24.29
CA HIS A 6 12.30 19.22 -23.24
C HIS A 6 11.05 18.57 -23.82
N PRO A 7 10.66 17.39 -23.31
CA PRO A 7 9.42 16.75 -23.69
C PRO A 7 8.21 17.57 -23.24
N GLU A 8 7.09 17.38 -23.94
CA GLU A 8 5.83 18.04 -23.64
C GLU A 8 5.36 17.69 -22.22
N TYR A 9 5.08 18.72 -21.43
CA TYR A 9 4.69 18.60 -20.03
C TYR A 9 3.21 18.92 -19.90
N VAL A 10 2.41 17.91 -19.61
CA VAL A 10 0.95 17.97 -19.67
C VAL A 10 0.37 17.69 -18.29
N VAL A 11 -0.76 18.32 -17.97
CA VAL A 11 -1.55 17.97 -16.78
C VAL A 11 -2.11 16.57 -16.98
N THR A 12 -1.87 15.68 -16.02
CA THR A 12 -2.35 14.30 -16.06
C THR A 12 -3.13 13.94 -14.81
N GLU A 13 -4.26 13.25 -15.00
CA GLU A 13 -5.05 12.68 -13.92
C GLU A 13 -4.59 11.26 -13.64
N VAL A 14 -4.14 11.01 -12.42
CA VAL A 14 -3.73 9.68 -11.97
C VAL A 14 -4.88 9.08 -11.19
N SER A 15 -5.38 7.93 -11.64
CA SER A 15 -6.38 7.15 -10.92
C SER A 15 -5.76 5.84 -10.43
N CYS A 16 -5.96 5.56 -9.14
CA CYS A 16 -5.48 4.33 -8.54
C CYS A 16 -6.62 3.33 -8.37
N GLY A 17 -6.31 2.03 -8.47
CA GLY A 17 -7.26 0.95 -8.14
C GLY A 17 -7.83 1.03 -6.72
N CYS A 18 -7.19 1.79 -5.83
CA CYS A 18 -7.65 2.10 -4.48
C CYS A 18 -8.81 3.12 -4.42
N GLY A 19 -9.23 3.69 -5.56
CA GLY A 19 -10.23 4.75 -5.64
C GLY A 19 -9.68 6.17 -5.48
N ASN A 20 -8.40 6.33 -5.14
CA ASN A 20 -7.77 7.65 -5.11
C ASN A 20 -7.51 8.19 -6.50
N THR A 21 -7.82 9.47 -6.69
CA THR A 21 -7.47 10.24 -7.88
C THR A 21 -6.65 11.47 -7.48
N PHE A 22 -5.58 11.77 -8.22
CA PHE A 22 -4.80 12.99 -7.99
C PHE A 22 -4.29 13.58 -9.31
N THR A 23 -4.27 14.91 -9.38
CA THR A 23 -3.80 15.68 -10.54
C THR A 23 -2.30 15.93 -10.42
N THR A 24 -1.52 15.55 -11.44
CA THR A 24 -0.07 15.79 -11.47
C THR A 24 0.38 16.10 -12.88
N HIS A 25 1.42 16.90 -13.05
CA HIS A 25 2.00 17.10 -14.36
C HIS A 25 2.95 15.96 -14.75
N SER A 26 2.78 15.41 -15.94
CA SER A 26 3.58 14.30 -16.47
C SER A 26 3.93 14.52 -17.94
N THR A 27 4.88 13.74 -18.44
CA THR A 27 5.25 13.70 -19.87
C THR A 27 4.42 12.70 -20.67
N LYS A 28 3.46 12.03 -20.02
CA LYS A 28 2.53 11.12 -20.70
C LYS A 28 1.52 11.91 -21.53
N LYS A 29 1.59 11.69 -22.85
CA LYS A 29 0.69 12.30 -23.85
C LYS A 29 -0.78 11.94 -23.68
N SER A 30 -1.08 10.85 -22.96
CA SER A 30 -2.44 10.32 -22.79
C SER A 30 -3.31 11.12 -21.83
N GLY A 31 -2.76 12.06 -21.04
CA GLY A 31 -3.55 12.86 -20.08
C GLY A 31 -4.07 12.07 -18.87
N SER A 32 -4.09 10.74 -18.93
CA SER A 32 -4.53 9.86 -17.84
C SER A 32 -3.49 8.78 -17.53
N ILE A 33 -3.39 8.43 -16.24
CA ILE A 33 -2.53 7.36 -15.75
C ILE A 33 -3.33 6.47 -14.81
N HIS A 34 -3.45 5.19 -15.16
CA HIS A 34 -3.95 4.17 -14.24
C HIS A 34 -2.80 3.55 -13.47
N VAL A 35 -2.90 3.50 -12.15
CA VAL A 35 -1.87 2.97 -11.24
C VAL A 35 -2.50 1.95 -10.29
N GLU A 36 -1.79 0.88 -9.97
CA GLU A 36 -2.29 -0.13 -9.02
C GLU A 36 -1.94 0.20 -7.57
N VAL A 37 -0.86 0.97 -7.35
CA VAL A 37 -0.34 1.30 -6.02
C VAL A 37 -0.23 2.81 -5.82
N CYS A 38 -1.07 3.34 -4.94
CA CYS A 38 -1.06 4.73 -4.47
C CYS A 38 -0.30 4.85 -3.14
N SER A 39 0.07 6.07 -2.73
CA SER A 39 0.60 6.35 -1.37
C SER A 39 -0.31 5.81 -0.27
N ASN A 40 -1.63 5.82 -0.48
CA ASN A 40 -2.60 5.30 0.48
C ASN A 40 -2.70 3.76 0.50
N CYS A 41 -2.07 3.06 -0.44
CA CYS A 41 -2.10 1.59 -0.51
C CYS A 41 -0.74 0.93 -0.41
N HIS A 42 0.34 1.69 -0.54
CA HIS A 42 1.65 1.11 -0.45
C HIS A 42 1.92 0.67 1.01
N PRO A 43 2.28 -0.60 1.25
CA PRO A 43 2.39 -1.19 2.59
C PRO A 43 3.24 -0.37 3.57
N PHE A 44 4.28 0.28 3.05
CA PHE A 44 5.12 1.21 3.79
C PHE A 44 4.35 2.36 4.46
N TYR A 45 3.42 3.00 3.75
CA TYR A 45 2.68 4.15 4.26
C TYR A 45 1.49 3.73 5.13
N THR A 46 0.90 2.55 4.84
CA THR A 46 -0.22 2.03 5.65
C THR A 46 0.23 1.39 6.97
N GLY A 47 1.55 1.20 7.19
CA GLY A 47 2.12 0.62 8.41
C GLY A 47 1.78 -0.85 8.65
N LYS A 48 0.89 -1.43 7.83
CA LYS A 48 0.55 -2.84 7.86
C LYS A 48 1.64 -3.58 7.09
N GLN A 49 2.64 -4.08 7.80
CA GLN A 49 3.34 -5.26 7.30
C GLN A 49 2.26 -6.29 6.98
N LYS A 50 2.31 -6.87 5.79
CA LYS A 50 1.66 -8.16 5.56
C LYS A 50 2.40 -9.10 6.50
N ILE A 51 1.97 -9.17 7.75
CA ILE A 51 2.47 -10.13 8.72
C ILE A 51 2.20 -11.44 8.01
N LEU A 52 3.25 -12.07 7.49
CA LEU A 52 3.17 -13.49 7.24
C LEU A 52 2.94 -14.05 8.64
N ASP A 53 1.69 -14.37 8.93
CA ASP A 53 1.25 -15.19 10.05
C ASP A 53 1.98 -16.53 9.93
N THR A 54 3.26 -16.50 10.23
CA THR A 54 4.02 -17.64 10.66
C THR A 54 3.43 -17.95 12.02
N GLY A 55 2.30 -18.68 12.02
CA GLY A 55 1.65 -19.23 13.20
C GLY A 55 2.69 -20.01 14.00
N GLY A 56 3.38 -19.28 14.86
CA GLY A 56 4.63 -19.71 15.45
C GLY A 56 4.39 -20.61 16.63
N ARG A 57 5.44 -20.78 17.44
CA ARG A 57 5.34 -21.50 18.71
C ARG A 57 4.31 -20.87 19.65
N VAL A 58 4.09 -19.56 19.59
CA VAL A 58 3.14 -18.83 20.44
C VAL A 58 1.70 -19.26 20.16
N ALA A 59 1.28 -19.31 18.89
CA ALA A 59 -0.06 -19.79 18.50
C ALA A 59 -0.30 -21.27 18.90
N ARG A 60 0.72 -22.13 18.74
CA ARG A 60 0.64 -23.55 19.17
C ARG A 60 0.56 -23.70 20.70
N PHE A 61 1.23 -22.83 21.44
CA PHE A 61 1.18 -22.81 22.89
C PHE A 61 -0.18 -22.30 23.39
N GLU A 62 -0.68 -21.21 22.81
CA GLU A 62 -2.00 -20.66 23.11
C GLU A 62 -3.13 -21.66 22.80
N ALA A 63 -3.06 -22.38 21.68
CA ALA A 63 -4.01 -23.44 21.36
C ALA A 63 -4.01 -24.59 22.38
N ARG A 64 -2.86 -24.91 22.99
CA ARG A 64 -2.73 -26.02 23.96
C ARG A 64 -3.07 -25.61 25.40
N TYR A 65 -2.78 -24.36 25.78
CA TYR A 65 -2.81 -23.94 27.18
C TYR A 65 -3.71 -22.73 27.46
N GLY A 66 -4.18 -22.01 26.45
CA GLY A 66 -4.99 -20.80 26.60
C GLY A 66 -6.37 -21.02 27.24
N LYS A 67 -6.91 -22.25 27.18
CA LYS A 67 -8.20 -22.62 27.79
C LYS A 67 -8.10 -23.28 29.16
N ARG A 68 -6.91 -23.38 29.77
CA ARG A 68 -6.78 -23.94 31.13
C ARG A 68 -7.14 -22.85 32.15
N GLU A 69 -8.30 -22.97 32.77
CA GLU A 69 -8.67 -22.17 33.93
C GLU A 69 -7.61 -22.33 35.03
N LYS A 70 -7.03 -21.21 35.48
CA LYS A 70 -6.14 -21.20 36.63
C LYS A 70 -6.95 -21.67 37.83
N LYS A 71 -6.68 -22.88 38.32
CA LYS A 71 -7.04 -23.25 39.70
C LYS A 71 -6.26 -22.32 40.62
N THR A 72 -6.92 -21.26 41.06
CA THR A 72 -6.53 -20.48 42.24
C THR A 72 -6.44 -21.44 43.41
N LYS A 73 -5.23 -21.56 43.96
CA LYS A 73 -4.99 -22.20 45.25
C LYS A 73 -5.32 -21.20 46.35
#